data_AF-A0A661JZQ2-F1
#
_entry.id   AF-A0A661JZQ2-F1
#
_cell.length_a   1.000
_cell.length_b   1.000
_cell.length_c   1.000
_cell.angle_alpha   90.00
_cell.angle_beta   90.00
_cell.angle_gamma   90.00
#
_symmetry.space_group_name_H-M   'P 1'
#
loop_
_entity.id
_entity.type
_entity.pdbx_description
1 polymer ?
#
loop_
_entity_poly.entity_id
_entity_poly.type
_entity_poly.pdbx_seq_one_letter_code
_entity_poly.pdbx_strand_id
1 'polypeptide(L)' 'IPTSDSIRYGRLAVDTGVFPLYEVVDGKYRMTYEPQKLRPVEDYLKGQGRFRHLGDKDIEKIQRRVSQEYEKILSKCEGK' A
#
# COMPACT_ATOMS: atom_id res chain seq x y z
N ILE A 1 4.73 16.14 6.56
CA ILE A 1 3.34 16.35 6.10
C ILE A 1 2.63 17.23 7.12
N PRO A 2 1.90 18.27 6.69
CA PRO A 2 1.06 19.06 7.59
C PRO A 2 -0.05 18.20 8.20
N THR A 3 -0.51 18.53 9.41
CA THR A 3 -1.59 17.77 10.08
C THR A 3 -2.88 17.73 9.26
N SER A 4 -3.18 18.80 8.50
CA SER A 4 -4.34 18.87 7.60
C SER A 4 -4.33 17.81 6.50
N ASP A 5 -3.16 17.28 6.13
CA ASP A 5 -3.01 16.27 5.08
C ASP A 5 -3.14 14.83 5.58
N SER A 6 -3.37 14.61 6.89
CA SER A 6 -3.32 13.28 7.49
C SER A 6 -4.30 12.30 6.83
N ILE A 7 -5.53 12.74 6.56
CA ILE A 7 -6.55 11.92 5.89
C ILE A 7 -6.14 11.59 4.45
N ARG A 8 -5.53 12.53 3.74
CA ARG A 8 -5.04 12.32 2.37
C ARG A 8 -3.94 11.25 2.34
N TYR A 9 -2.98 11.31 3.26
CA TYR A 9 -1.93 10.29 3.34
C TYR A 9 -2.45 8.92 3.81
N GLY A 10 -3.47 8.89 4.67
CA GLY A 10 -4.17 7.65 5.01
C GLY A 10 -4.77 6.97 3.78
N ARG A 11 -5.44 7.73 2.91
CA ARG A 11 -5.96 7.20 1.63
C ARG A 11 -4.84 6.76 0.70
N LEU A 12 -3.78 7.54 0.56
CA LEU A 12 -2.63 7.18 -0.27
C LEU A 12 -1.96 5.88 0.18
N ALA A 13 -1.85 5.63 1.49
CA ALA A 13 -1.29 4.38 1.99
C ALA A 13 -2.06 3.15 1.47
N VAL A 14 -3.39 3.27 1.41
CA VAL A 14 -4.28 2.22 0.91
C VAL A 14 -4.23 2.15 -0.63
N ASP A 15 -4.37 3.28 -1.32
CA ASP A 15 -4.40 3.34 -2.79
C ASP A 15 -3.08 2.93 -3.45
N THR A 16 -1.93 3.06 -2.76
CA THR A 16 -0.65 2.54 -3.24
C THR A 16 -0.38 1.09 -2.82
N GLY A 17 -1.28 0.47 -2.06
CA GLY A 17 -1.14 -0.90 -1.54
C GLY A 17 -0.13 -1.04 -0.39
N VAL A 18 0.39 0.07 0.15
CA VAL A 18 1.33 0.04 1.29
C VAL A 18 0.62 -0.45 2.55
N PHE A 19 -0.67 -0.16 2.67
CA PHE A 19 -1.53 -0.65 3.73
C PHE A 19 -2.81 -1.25 3.12
N PRO A 20 -2.76 -2.53 2.67
CA PRO A 20 -3.92 -3.20 2.12
C PRO A 20 -4.99 -3.38 3.20
N LEU A 21 -6.26 -3.16 2.82
CA LEU A 21 -7.40 -3.35 3.71
C LEU A 21 -8.08 -4.68 3.40
N TYR A 22 -7.96 -5.62 4.33
CA TYR A 22 -8.57 -6.93 4.26
C TYR A 22 -8.92 -7.41 5.67
N GLU A 23 -9.76 -8.41 5.74
CA GLU A 23 -10.10 -9.12 6.97
C GLU A 23 -9.81 -10.61 6.83
N VAL A 24 -9.62 -11.27 7.97
CA VAL A 24 -9.47 -12.72 8.05
C VAL A 24 -10.46 -13.21 9.10
N VAL A 25 -11.46 -13.97 8.65
CA VAL A 25 -12.50 -14.55 9.51
C VAL A 25 -12.48 -16.05 9.31
N ASP A 26 -12.26 -16.81 10.39
CA ASP A 26 -12.12 -18.28 10.36
C ASP A 26 -11.11 -18.78 9.31
N GLY A 27 -9.99 -18.09 9.18
CA GLY A 27 -8.94 -18.39 8.21
C GLY A 27 -9.24 -17.99 6.76
N LYS A 28 -10.42 -17.44 6.47
CA LYS A 28 -10.82 -16.97 5.14
C LYS A 28 -10.47 -15.49 4.98
N TYR A 29 -9.73 -15.17 3.93
CA TYR A 29 -9.31 -13.81 3.62
C TYR A 29 -10.36 -13.14 2.73
N ARG A 30 -10.63 -11.85 2.97
CA ARG A 30 -11.47 -11.02 2.12
C ARG A 30 -10.91 -9.60 2.06
N MET A 31 -10.69 -9.05 0.86
CA MET A 31 -10.39 -7.63 0.70
C MET A 31 -11.61 -6.80 1.12
N THR A 32 -11.41 -5.83 2.00
CA THR A 32 -12.47 -4.88 2.40
C THR A 32 -12.45 -3.62 1.55
N TYR A 33 -11.32 -3.36 0.88
CA TYR A 33 -11.21 -2.34 -0.16
C TYR A 33 -10.15 -2.76 -1.18
N GLU A 34 -10.54 -2.74 -2.46
CA GLU A 34 -9.68 -3.14 -3.58
C GLU A 34 -9.64 -1.98 -4.59
N PRO A 35 -8.53 -1.22 -4.67
CA PRO A 35 -8.34 -0.22 -5.71
C PRO A 35 -8.35 -0.89 -7.08
N GLN A 36 -9.03 -0.30 -8.07
CA GLN A 36 -9.02 -0.80 -9.46
C GLN A 36 -7.59 -0.91 -10.02
N LYS A 37 -6.70 -0.01 -9.60
CA LYS A 37 -5.28 -0.03 -9.92
C LYS A 37 -4.49 0.62 -8.79
N LEU A 38 -3.43 -0.04 -8.34
CA LEU A 38 -2.51 0.54 -7.36
C LEU A 38 -1.79 1.76 -7.93
N ARG A 39 -1.72 2.82 -7.14
CA ARG A 39 -0.88 3.99 -7.42
C ARG A 39 0.60 3.67 -7.18
N PRO A 40 1.53 4.39 -7.83
CA PRO A 40 2.95 4.28 -7.51
C PRO A 40 3.21 4.58 -6.02
N VAL A 41 4.07 3.79 -5.35
CA VAL A 41 4.38 3.99 -3.93
C VAL A 41 5.00 5.36 -3.64
N GLU A 42 5.65 5.97 -4.63
CA GLU A 42 6.18 7.33 -4.52
C GLU A 42 5.09 8.34 -4.12
N ASP A 43 3.85 8.19 -4.59
CA ASP A 43 2.74 9.09 -4.24
C ASP A 43 2.50 9.13 -2.73
N TYR A 44 2.65 7.98 -2.05
CA TYR A 44 2.58 7.90 -0.59
C TYR A 44 3.87 8.37 0.07
N LEU A 45 5.05 7.98 -0.42
CA LEU A 45 6.32 8.29 0.23
C LEU A 45 6.68 9.79 0.17
N LYS A 46 6.36 10.45 -0.94
CA LYS A 46 6.72 11.83 -1.22
C LYS A 46 6.08 12.79 -0.22
N GLY A 47 6.87 13.75 0.28
CA GLY A 47 6.43 14.76 1.26
C GLY A 47 6.44 14.29 2.73
N GLN A 48 6.69 13.01 3.00
CA GLN A 48 6.94 12.51 4.36
C GLN A 48 8.43 12.62 4.70
N GLY A 49 8.78 13.46 5.67
CA GLY A 49 10.18 13.73 6.04
C GLY A 49 11.00 12.48 6.40
N ARG A 50 10.35 11.48 7.01
CA ARG A 50 10.97 10.19 7.36
C ARG A 50 11.47 9.39 6.15
N PHE A 51 11.02 9.69 4.93
CA PHE A 51 11.41 9.00 3.70
C PHE A 51 12.31 9.84 2.79
N ARG A 52 12.72 11.05 3.23
CA ARG A 52 13.51 11.98 2.40
C ARG A 52 14.87 11.42 1.96
N HIS A 53 15.42 10.46 2.68
CA HIS A 53 16.73 9.86 2.40
C HIS A 53 16.69 8.75 1.33
N LEU A 54 15.49 8.33 0.90
CA LEU A 54 15.34 7.26 -0.09
C LEU A 54 15.64 7.79 -1.49
N GLY A 55 16.50 7.07 -2.22
CA GLY A 55 16.73 7.32 -3.64
C GLY A 55 15.86 6.43 -4.54
N ASP A 56 15.96 6.63 -5.86
CA ASP A 56 15.14 5.93 -6.85
C ASP A 56 15.24 4.40 -6.75
N LYS A 57 16.45 3.88 -6.49
CA LYS A 57 16.68 2.43 -6.30
C LYS A 57 15.96 1.88 -5.08
N ASP A 58 15.84 2.67 -4.01
CA ASP A 58 15.11 2.26 -2.81
C ASP A 58 13.61 2.29 -3.06
N ILE A 59 13.12 3.35 -3.72
CA ILE A 59 11.71 3.49 -4.11
C ILE A 59 11.28 2.33 -5.02
N GLU A 60 12.11 1.94 -5.99
CA GLU A 60 11.83 0.82 -6.90
C GLU A 60 11.80 -0.53 -6.16
N LYS A 61 12.73 -0.75 -5.20
CA LYS A 61 12.70 -1.93 -4.33
C LYS A 61 11.43 -1.96 -3.47
N ILE A 62 11.03 -0.82 -2.91
CA ILE A 62 9.80 -0.69 -2.12
C ILE A 62 8.58 -0.98 -2.99
N GLN A 63 8.51 -0.43 -4.20
CA GLN A 63 7.43 -0.67 -5.16
C GLN A 63 7.27 -2.16 -5.43
N ARG A 64 8.36 -2.86 -5.78
CA ARG A 64 8.35 -4.31 -6.02
C ARG A 64 7.82 -5.07 -4.82
N ARG A 65 8.33 -4.77 -3.62
CA ARG A 65 7.91 -5.44 -2.39
C ARG A 65 6.42 -5.20 -2.09
N VAL A 66 5.96 -3.96 -2.19
CA VAL A 66 4.55 -3.61 -1.94
C VAL A 66 3.62 -4.33 -2.91
N SER A 67 3.94 -4.33 -4.21
CA SER A 67 3.17 -5.06 -5.21
C SER A 67 3.12 -6.57 -4.92
N GLN A 68 4.26 -7.18 -4.60
CA GLN A 68 4.33 -8.61 -4.25
C GLN A 68 3.52 -8.97 -3.00
N GLU A 69 3.60 -8.17 -1.94
CA GLU A 69 2.81 -8.44 -0.72
C GLU A 69 1.32 -8.24 -0.95
N TYR A 70 0.92 -7.24 -1.74
CA TYR A 70 -0.47 -7.03 -2.12
C TYR A 70 -1.02 -8.22 -2.92
N GLU A 71 -0.28 -8.70 -3.93
CA GLU A 71 -0.65 -9.87 -4.73
C GLU A 71 -0.78 -11.15 -3.88
N LYS A 72 0.08 -11.34 -2.87
CA LYS A 72 -0.04 -12.47 -1.92
C LYS A 72 -1.32 -12.41 -1.10
N ILE A 73 -1.81 -11.22 -0.75
CA ILE A 73 -3.07 -11.08 -0.02
C ILE A 73 -4.25 -11.36 -0.97
N LEU A 74 -4.20 -10.83 -2.19
CA LEU A 74 -5.21 -11.15 -3.22
C LEU A 74 -5.29 -12.65 -3.49
N SER A 75 -4.16 -13.35 -3.64
CA SER A 75 -4.17 -14.79 -3.90
C SER A 75 -4.85 -15.59 -2.78
N LYS A 76 -4.67 -15.15 -1.52
CA LYS A 76 -5.36 -15.73 -0.36
C LYS A 76 -6.86 -15.47 -0.37
N CYS A 77 -7.31 -14.33 -0.91
CA CYS A 77 -8.73 -14.01 -1.05
C CYS A 77 -9.39 -14.82 -2.18
N GLU A 78 -8.66 -15.10 -3.26
CA GLU A 78 -9.13 -15.91 -4.40
C GLU A 78 -9.19 -17.42 -4.10
N GLY A 79 -8.70 -17.87 -2.94
CA GLY A 79 -8.72 -19.28 -2.55
C GLY A 79 -7.80 -20.18 -3.38
N LYS A 80 -6.63 -19.67 -3.79
CA LYS A 80 -5.58 -20.46 -4.47
C LYS A 80 -4.57 -21.05 -3.48
#